data_AF-A0A6A3GF59-F1
#
_entry.id   AF-A0A6A3GF59-F1
#
_cell.length_a   1.000
_cell.length_b   1.000
_cell.length_c   1.000
_cell.angle_alpha   90.00
_cell.angle_beta   90.00
_cell.angle_gamma   90.00
#
_symmetry.space_group_name_H-M   'P 1'
#
loop_
_entity.id
_entity.type
_entity.pdbx_description
1 polymer ?
#
loop_
_entity_poly.entity_id
_entity_poly.type
_entity_poly.pdbx_seq_one_letter_code
_entity_poly.pdbx_strand_id
1 'polypeptide(L)'
;MWSSTDAATKQKRSNTKLVVAFMKLFLAEGFVLDGKSPQYRDDVLELGATAEKELLSFLREHESNARGAQNVLKSMRKLYKAGHLNALVRRYNQLQAAGRIGDPAPAHTTNLLGEIST
;
A
#
# COMPACT_ATOMS: atom_id res chain seq x y z
N MET A 1 3.34 -33.51 -2.43
CA MET A 1 3.94 -32.16 -2.41
C MET A 1 2.92 -31.17 -2.98
N TRP A 2 2.38 -30.28 -2.15
CA TRP A 2 1.43 -29.25 -2.58
C TRP A 2 2.21 -28.18 -3.37
N SER A 3 2.15 -28.25 -4.69
CA SER A 3 2.81 -27.26 -5.54
C SER A 3 1.99 -25.97 -5.51
N SER A 4 2.46 -24.99 -4.74
CA SER A 4 1.89 -23.63 -4.68
C SER A 4 2.20 -22.89 -5.99
N THR A 5 1.59 -23.33 -7.08
CA THR A 5 1.87 -22.83 -8.44
C THR A 5 0.60 -22.49 -9.21
N ASP A 6 -0.50 -22.17 -8.51
CA ASP A 6 -1.69 -21.67 -9.19
C ASP A 6 -1.50 -20.18 -9.55
N ALA A 7 -1.64 -19.85 -10.82
CA ALA A 7 -1.49 -18.49 -11.33
C ALA A 7 -2.44 -17.50 -10.65
N ALA A 8 -3.64 -17.95 -10.26
CA ALA A 8 -4.60 -17.10 -9.53
C ALA A 8 -4.10 -16.76 -8.12
N THR A 9 -3.40 -17.69 -7.45
CA THR A 9 -2.79 -17.45 -6.13
C THR A 9 -1.63 -16.46 -6.24
N LYS A 10 -0.81 -16.57 -7.29
CA LYS A 10 0.27 -15.62 -7.57
C LYS A 10 -0.28 -14.23 -7.88
N GLN A 11 -1.30 -14.13 -8.72
CA GLN A 11 -1.95 -12.87 -9.08
C GLN A 11 -2.58 -12.20 -7.85
N LYS A 12 -3.28 -12.96 -7.00
CA LYS A 12 -3.88 -12.44 -5.77
C LYS A 12 -2.81 -11.85 -4.84
N ARG A 13 -1.69 -12.56 -4.64
CA ARG A 13 -0.55 -12.05 -3.84
C ARG A 13 0.03 -10.77 -4.41
N SER A 14 0.23 -10.68 -5.74
CA SER A 14 0.71 -9.46 -6.41
C SER A 14 -0.26 -8.29 -6.22
N ASN A 15 -1.57 -8.52 -6.41
CA ASN A 15 -2.59 -7.49 -6.21
C ASN A 15 -2.62 -6.97 -4.76
N THR A 16 -2.54 -7.88 -3.77
CA THR A 16 -2.50 -7.48 -2.35
C THR A 16 -1.26 -6.64 -2.04
N LYS A 17 -0.09 -7.00 -2.57
CA LYS A 17 1.13 -6.19 -2.40
C LYS A 17 0.98 -4.79 -2.97
N LEU A 18 0.37 -4.65 -4.15
CA LEU A 18 0.11 -3.34 -4.76
C LEU A 18 -0.88 -2.50 -3.95
N VAL A 19 -1.94 -3.11 -3.41
CA VAL A 19 -2.88 -2.40 -2.53
C VAL A 19 -2.16 -1.92 -1.26
N VAL A 20 -1.34 -2.76 -0.63
CA VAL A 20 -0.54 -2.35 0.54
C VAL A 20 0.43 -1.22 0.20
N ALA A 21 1.08 -1.25 -0.97
CA ALA A 21 1.94 -0.14 -1.41
C ALA A 21 1.17 1.18 -1.54
N PHE A 22 -0.05 1.13 -2.09
CA PHE A 22 -0.93 2.29 -2.12
C PHE A 22 -1.38 2.74 -0.73
N MET A 23 -1.73 1.83 0.17
CA MET A 23 -2.13 2.13 1.54
C MET A 23 -1.02 2.89 2.30
N LYS A 24 0.24 2.51 2.12
CA LYS A 24 1.38 3.20 2.74
C LYS A 24 1.46 4.70 2.39
N LEU A 25 0.95 5.12 1.23
CA LEU A 25 0.89 6.53 0.83
C LEU A 25 -0.07 7.37 1.68
N PHE A 26 -1.00 6.74 2.41
CA PHE A 26 -1.99 7.42 3.23
C PHE A 26 -1.56 7.59 4.70
N LEU A 27 -0.41 7.04 5.09
CA LEU A 27 0.19 7.32 6.39
C LEU A 27 0.84 8.70 6.35
N ALA A 28 0.15 9.70 6.90
CA ALA A 28 0.55 11.11 6.82
C ALA A 28 1.92 11.37 7.44
N GLU A 29 2.18 10.76 8.60
CA GLU A 29 3.40 10.94 9.39
C GLU A 29 4.50 9.90 9.10
N GLY A 30 4.23 8.97 8.18
CA GLY A 30 5.09 7.81 7.95
C GLY A 30 4.80 6.70 8.96
N PHE A 31 5.74 5.76 9.07
CA PHE A 31 5.66 4.63 9.99
C PHE A 31 7.04 4.00 10.18
N VAL A 32 7.29 3.47 11.38
CA VAL A 32 8.49 2.67 11.66
C VAL A 32 8.02 1.40 12.35
N LEU A 33 8.31 0.26 11.74
CA LEU A 33 7.99 -1.06 12.25
C LEU A 33 9.27 -1.78 12.65
N ASP A 34 9.29 -2.35 13.85
CA ASP A 34 10.37 -3.22 14.30
C ASP A 34 9.89 -4.67 14.32
N GLY A 35 10.40 -5.49 13.40
CA GLY A 35 10.05 -6.92 13.32
C GLY A 35 10.48 -7.75 14.54
N LYS A 36 11.33 -7.20 15.43
CA LYS A 36 11.75 -7.84 16.68
C LYS A 36 10.89 -7.42 17.87
N SER A 37 10.08 -6.38 17.71
CA SER A 37 9.20 -5.89 18.77
C SER A 37 8.09 -6.92 19.07
N PRO A 38 7.79 -7.21 20.35
CA PRO A 38 6.62 -8.02 20.68
C PRO A 38 5.31 -7.34 20.26
N GLN A 39 5.30 -6.01 20.07
CA GLN A 39 4.17 -5.23 19.58
C GLN A 39 4.03 -5.23 18.05
N TYR A 40 5.01 -5.78 17.30
CA TYR A 40 5.04 -5.70 15.84
C TYR A 40 3.71 -6.04 15.16
N ARG A 41 3.01 -7.08 15.64
CA ARG A 41 1.73 -7.50 15.07
C ARG A 41 0.62 -6.48 15.30
N ASP A 42 0.58 -5.89 16.48
CA ASP A 42 -0.41 -4.89 16.86
C ASP A 42 -0.13 -3.58 16.11
N ASP A 43 1.13 -3.17 16.03
CA ASP A 43 1.57 -2.00 15.27
C ASP A 43 1.21 -2.13 13.78
N VAL A 44 1.46 -3.31 13.18
CA VAL A 44 1.07 -3.61 11.79
C VAL A 44 -0.44 -3.52 11.60
N LEU A 45 -1.22 -4.02 12.56
CA LEU A 45 -2.68 -4.03 12.47
C LEU A 45 -3.25 -2.61 12.58
N GLU A 46 -2.76 -1.82 13.54
CA GLU A 46 -3.20 -0.44 13.76
C GLU A 46 -2.86 0.47 12.57
N LEU A 47 -1.61 0.38 12.08
CA LEU A 47 -1.18 1.12 10.89
C LEU A 47 -1.96 0.68 9.65
N GLY A 48 -2.20 -0.63 9.50
CA GLY A 48 -3.00 -1.18 8.41
C GLY A 48 -4.43 -0.64 8.41
N ALA A 49 -5.09 -0.65 9.57
CA ALA A 49 -6.46 -0.14 9.73
C ALA A 49 -6.55 1.37 9.47
N THR A 50 -5.57 2.14 9.96
CA THR A 50 -5.47 3.58 9.70
C THR A 50 -5.30 3.86 8.22
N ALA A 51 -4.34 3.18 7.57
CA ALA A 51 -4.09 3.35 6.14
C ALA A 51 -5.29 2.93 5.27
N GLU A 52 -6.01 1.87 5.65
CA GLU A 52 -7.21 1.43 4.94
C GLU A 52 -8.32 2.47 5.04
N LYS A 53 -8.56 2.99 6.25
CA LYS A 53 -9.57 4.03 6.48
C LYS A 53 -9.33 5.26 5.61
N GLU A 54 -8.10 5.76 5.59
CA GLU A 54 -7.73 6.94 4.80
C GLU A 54 -7.81 6.68 3.29
N LEU A 55 -7.36 5.51 2.82
CA LEU A 55 -7.52 5.08 1.44
C LEU A 55 -9.00 5.05 1.01
N LEU A 56 -9.87 4.46 1.84
CA LEU A 56 -11.30 4.37 1.55
C LEU A 56 -11.98 5.75 1.55
N SER A 57 -11.59 6.66 2.46
CA SER A 57 -12.07 8.04 2.46
C SER A 57 -11.68 8.76 1.17
N PHE A 58 -10.41 8.67 0.76
CA PHE A 58 -9.94 9.24 -0.50
C PHE A 58 -10.67 8.69 -1.72
N LEU A 59 -10.92 7.38 -1.76
CA LEU A 59 -11.69 6.76 -2.83
C LEU A 59 -13.13 7.25 -2.91
N ARG A 60 -13.77 7.55 -1.77
CA ARG A 60 -15.12 8.13 -1.72
C ARG A 60 -15.14 9.57 -2.22
N GLU A 61 -14.14 10.37 -1.87
CA GLU A 61 -13.99 11.75 -2.36
C GLU A 61 -13.83 11.82 -3.87
N HIS A 62 -13.19 10.80 -4.47
CA HIS A 62 -13.03 10.67 -5.91
C HIS A 62 -14.13 9.82 -6.59
N GLU A 63 -15.34 9.82 -6.02
CA GLU A 63 -16.57 9.19 -6.55
C GLU A 63 -16.45 7.69 -6.87
N SER A 64 -15.53 6.98 -6.21
CA SER A 64 -15.38 5.54 -6.40
C SER A 64 -16.03 4.76 -5.25
N ASN A 65 -17.16 4.12 -5.53
CA ASN A 65 -17.78 3.11 -4.64
C ASN A 65 -17.06 1.76 -4.73
N ALA A 66 -15.73 1.78 -4.83
CA ALA A 66 -14.93 0.58 -5.06
C ALA A 66 -15.01 -0.37 -3.86
N ARG A 67 -15.64 -1.53 -4.06
CA ARG A 67 -15.72 -2.61 -3.06
C ARG A 67 -14.86 -3.78 -3.50
N GLY A 68 -14.04 -4.28 -2.57
CA GLY A 68 -13.12 -5.39 -2.78
C GLY A 68 -11.79 -4.98 -3.44
N ALA A 69 -10.72 -5.74 -3.12
CA ALA A 69 -9.34 -5.40 -3.46
C ALA A 69 -9.08 -5.15 -4.95
N GLN A 70 -9.76 -5.87 -5.85
CA GLN A 70 -9.58 -5.70 -7.30
C GLN A 70 -10.14 -4.37 -7.81
N ASN A 71 -11.31 -3.94 -7.31
CA ASN A 71 -11.91 -2.67 -7.70
C ASN A 71 -11.13 -1.50 -7.10
N VAL A 72 -10.70 -1.63 -5.83
CA VAL A 72 -9.81 -0.68 -5.18
C VAL A 72 -8.53 -0.49 -6.00
N LEU A 73 -7.87 -1.58 -6.40
CA LEU A 73 -6.65 -1.51 -7.20
C LEU A 73 -6.91 -0.86 -8.58
N LYS A 74 -8.02 -1.17 -9.24
CA LYS A 74 -8.40 -0.56 -10.52
C LYS A 74 -8.62 0.95 -10.38
N SER A 75 -9.32 1.40 -9.34
CA SER A 75 -9.53 2.82 -9.07
C SER A 75 -8.22 3.52 -8.74
N MET A 76 -7.38 2.92 -7.89
CA MET A 76 -6.08 3.49 -7.53
C MET A 76 -5.14 3.65 -8.72
N ARG A 77 -5.10 2.67 -9.64
CA ARG A 77 -4.33 2.81 -10.89
C ARG A 77 -4.84 3.96 -11.77
N LYS A 78 -6.16 4.16 -11.85
CA LYS A 78 -6.74 5.29 -12.60
C LYS A 78 -6.34 6.63 -11.97
N LEU A 79 -6.47 6.75 -10.64
CA LEU A 79 -6.11 7.95 -9.89
C LEU A 79 -4.61 8.26 -9.97
N TYR A 80 -3.76 7.21 -9.96
CA TYR A 80 -2.33 7.32 -10.20
C TYR A 80 -2.03 7.90 -11.59
N LYS A 81 -2.61 7.31 -12.65
CA LYS A 81 -2.42 7.77 -14.04
C LYS A 81 -2.94 9.19 -14.28
N ALA A 82 -4.00 9.58 -13.59
CA ALA A 82 -4.53 10.95 -13.60
C ALA A 82 -3.74 11.93 -12.72
N GLY A 83 -2.72 11.46 -11.99
CA GLY A 83 -1.84 12.30 -11.16
C GLY A 83 -2.40 12.71 -9.80
N HIS A 84 -3.58 12.22 -9.40
CA HIS A 84 -4.20 12.56 -8.11
C HIS A 84 -3.39 12.07 -6.90
N LEU A 85 -2.53 11.06 -7.09
CA LEU A 85 -1.66 10.54 -6.03
C LEU A 85 -0.29 11.24 -5.97
N ASN A 86 0.02 12.16 -6.88
CA ASN A 86 1.36 12.76 -6.99
C ASN A 86 1.80 13.49 -5.71
N ALA A 87 0.88 14.17 -5.03
CA ALA A 87 1.17 14.83 -3.76
C ALA A 87 1.49 13.82 -2.65
N LEU A 88 0.72 12.73 -2.56
CA LEU A 88 0.95 11.65 -1.59
C LEU A 88 2.29 10.94 -1.86
N VAL A 89 2.61 10.68 -3.12
CA VAL A 89 3.91 10.09 -3.53
C VAL A 89 5.07 11.02 -3.17
N ARG A 90 4.96 12.33 -3.43
CA ARG A 90 5.99 13.30 -3.03
C ARG A 90 6.19 13.32 -1.51
N ARG A 91 5.11 13.35 -0.73
CA ARG A 91 5.18 13.29 0.73
C ARG A 91 5.84 12.01 1.22
N TYR A 92 5.45 10.86 0.65
CA TYR A 92 6.04 9.57 0.98
C TYR A 92 7.56 9.56 0.76
N ASN A 93 8.03 10.07 -0.39
CA ASN A 93 9.47 10.17 -0.68
C ASN A 93 10.20 11.10 0.30
N GLN A 94 9.59 12.20 0.72
CA GLN A 94 10.16 13.10 1.73
C GLN A 94 10.27 12.42 3.10
N LEU A 95 9.24 11.69 3.52
CA LEU A 95 9.25 10.91 4.76
C LEU A 95 10.33 9.81 4.72
N GLN A 96 10.49 9.15 3.57
CA GLN A 96 11.54 8.17 3.37
C GLN A 96 12.93 8.79 3.48
N ALA A 97 13.18 9.92 2.82
CA ALA A 97 14.44 10.65 2.90
C ALA A 97 14.74 11.14 4.33
N ALA A 98 13.71 11.47 5.11
CA ALA A 98 13.81 11.87 6.51
C ALA A 98 13.94 10.70 7.49
N GLY A 99 13.99 9.45 7.02
CA GLY A 99 14.08 8.27 7.90
C GLY A 99 12.81 7.97 8.69
N ARG A 100 11.67 8.57 8.32
CA ARG A 100 10.35 8.33 8.96
C ARG A 100 9.59 7.14 8.36
N ILE A 101 10.25 6.38 7.49
CA ILE A 101 9.72 5.14 6.91
C ILE A 101 10.72 4.03 7.17
N GLY A 102 10.37 3.14 8.11
CA GLY A 102 11.14 1.94 8.44
C GLY A 102 10.27 0.72 8.29
N ASP A 103 10.39 0.01 7.16
CA ASP A 103 9.67 -1.24 6.92
C ASP A 103 10.66 -2.41 6.98
N PRO A 104 10.50 -3.37 7.92
CA PRO A 104 11.33 -4.55 7.98
C PRO A 104 11.02 -5.54 6.84
N ALA A 105 9.92 -5.33 6.10
CA ALA A 105 9.63 -6.13 4.92
C ALA A 105 10.70 -5.90 3.83
N PRO A 106 11.18 -6.97 3.17
CA PRO A 106 12.30 -6.87 2.23
C PRO A 106 11.99 -5.96 1.03
N ALA A 107 12.99 -5.20 0.59
CA ALA A 107 12.90 -4.07 -0.35
C ALA A 107 12.18 -4.37 -1.70
N HIS A 108 12.14 -5.63 -2.12
CA HIS A 108 11.38 -6.08 -3.30
C HIS A 108 9.85 -6.01 -3.10
N THR A 109 9.38 -5.63 -1.91
CA THR A 109 7.97 -5.31 -1.61
C THR A 109 7.70 -3.81 -1.53
N THR A 110 8.75 -2.97 -1.59
CA THR A 110 8.70 -1.53 -1.31
C THR A 110 8.82 -0.70 -2.59
N ASN A 111 9.53 -1.18 -3.61
CA ASN A 111 9.70 -0.52 -4.92
C ASN A 111 8.53 -0.72 -5.91
N LEU A 112 7.32 -0.96 -5.41
CA LEU A 112 6.17 -1.30 -6.25
C LEU A 112 5.57 -0.10 -6.97
N LEU A 113 5.86 1.14 -6.54
CA LEU A 113 5.33 2.35 -7.21
C LEU A 113 5.81 2.48 -8.66
N GLY A 114 7.00 1.96 -8.99
CA GLY A 114 7.50 1.93 -10.38
C GLY A 114 6.79 0.90 -11.27
N GLU A 115 6.25 -0.18 -10.69
CA GLU A 115 5.55 -1.26 -11.40
C GLU A 115 4.06 -0.94 -11.67
N ILE A 116 3.53 0.13 -11.08
CA ILE A 116 2.12 0.53 -11.21
C ILE A 116 1.79 1.13 -12.60
N SER A 117 2.81 1.51 -13.37
CA SER A 117 2.65 2.18 -14.67
C SER A 117 2.28 1.24 -15.83
N THR A 118 2.67 -0.04 -15.76
CA THR A 118 2.34 -1.08 -16.76
C THR A 118 0.96 -1.66 -16.55
#